data_AF-A0A3G9E8D3-F1
#
_entry.id   AF-A0A3G9E8D3-F1
#
_cell.length_a   1.000
_cell.length_b   1.000
_cell.length_c   1.000
_cell.angle_alpha   90.00
_cell.angle_beta   90.00
_cell.angle_gamma   90.00
#
_symmetry.space_group_name_H-M   'P 1'
#
loop_
_entity.id
_entity.type
_entity.pdbx_description
1 polymer ?
#
loop_
_entity_poly.entity_id
_entity_poly.type
_entity_poly.pdbx_seq_one_letter_code
_entity_poly.pdbx_strand_id
1 'polypeptide(L)'
;MLETVTSLLDEEEITDYQVMEQVTAKSNYSLPRLNTAVWPGYNSSVFIQESDKNKVSSLIETINRMNRSAFNNGERIALFSWDILACTESENGK
;
A
#
# COMPACT_ATOMS: atom_id res chain seq x y z
N MET A 1 7.67 5.45 -6.83
CA MET A 1 6.44 5.37 -6.00
C MET A 1 6.48 4.18 -5.06
N LEU A 2 6.83 2.97 -5.51
CA LEU A 2 7.02 1.84 -4.59
C LEU A 2 8.05 2.19 -3.50
N GLU A 3 9.22 2.71 -3.88
CA GLU A 3 10.26 3.18 -2.94
C GLU A 3 9.70 4.19 -1.93
N THR A 4 8.84 5.11 -2.38
CA THR A 4 8.18 6.08 -1.51
C THR A 4 7.31 5.38 -0.47
N VAL A 5 6.50 4.40 -0.88
CA VAL A 5 5.65 3.65 0.05
C VAL A 5 6.50 2.85 1.03
N THR A 6 7.55 2.16 0.57
CA THR A 6 8.41 1.36 1.47
C THR A 6 9.16 2.24 2.47
N SER A 7 9.66 3.42 2.07
CA SER A 7 10.28 4.36 3.01
C SER A 7 9.30 4.87 4.07
N LEU A 8 8.02 5.07 3.73
CA LEU A 8 7.00 5.43 4.72
C LEU A 8 6.75 4.30 5.71
N LEU A 9 6.77 3.05 5.26
CA LEU A 9 6.63 1.91 6.17
C LEU A 9 7.82 1.83 7.13
N ASP A 10 9.04 2.12 6.64
CA ASP A 10 10.22 2.20 7.50
C ASP A 10 10.10 3.32 8.55
N GLU A 11 9.61 4.51 8.15
CA GLU A 11 9.38 5.66 9.06
C GLU A 11 8.33 5.37 10.14
N GLU A 12 7.28 4.62 9.80
CA GLU A 12 6.21 4.21 10.72
C GLU A 12 6.54 2.90 11.47
N GLU A 13 7.76 2.38 11.30
CA GLU A 13 8.23 1.12 11.88
C GLU A 13 7.32 -0.09 11.57
N ILE A 14 6.74 -0.12 10.38
CA ILE A 14 5.91 -1.22 9.87
C ILE A 14 6.80 -2.19 9.10
N THR A 15 6.97 -3.40 9.64
CA THR A 15 7.94 -4.38 9.12
C THR A 15 7.30 -5.62 8.50
N ASP A 16 6.02 -5.88 8.79
CA ASP A 16 5.29 -7.02 8.22
C ASP A 16 4.47 -6.58 7.00
N TYR A 17 5.09 -6.71 5.82
CA TYR A 17 4.46 -6.40 4.54
C TYR A 17 5.03 -7.23 3.38
N GLN A 18 4.26 -7.30 2.30
CA GLN A 18 4.64 -7.95 1.05
C GLN A 18 4.55 -6.94 -0.09
N VAL A 19 5.52 -6.99 -1.00
CA VAL A 19 5.54 -6.16 -2.20
C VAL A 19 5.13 -7.00 -3.41
N MET A 20 4.12 -6.52 -4.13
CA MET A 20 3.69 -7.08 -5.40
C MET A 20 4.02 -6.08 -6.51
N GLU A 21 5.03 -6.40 -7.31
CA GLU A 21 5.42 -5.60 -8.46
C GLU A 21 4.66 -6.00 -9.72
N GLN A 22 4.68 -5.12 -10.72
CA GLN A 22 4.09 -5.36 -12.05
C GLN A 22 2.60 -5.69 -12.01
N VAL A 23 1.84 -5.03 -11.15
CA VAL A 23 0.39 -5.22 -11.01
C VAL A 23 -0.34 -4.43 -12.10
N THR A 24 -1.21 -5.10 -12.85
CA THR A 24 -2.15 -4.42 -13.75
C THR A 24 -3.28 -3.80 -12.94
N ALA A 25 -3.59 -2.52 -13.16
CA ALA A 25 -4.60 -1.81 -12.38
C ALA A 25 -5.52 -0.96 -13.27
N LYS A 26 -6.82 -1.01 -12.96
CA LYS A 26 -7.78 0.05 -13.31
C LYS A 26 -8.14 0.78 -12.02
N SER A 27 -7.84 2.07 -11.96
CA SER A 27 -8.06 2.90 -10.78
C SER A 27 -9.18 3.89 -11.06
N ASN A 28 -9.98 4.22 -10.05
CA ASN A 28 -10.91 5.36 -10.12
C ASN A 28 -10.18 6.71 -10.00
N TYR A 29 -8.90 6.68 -9.64
CA TYR A 29 -8.10 7.87 -9.35
C TYR A 29 -7.12 8.21 -10.48
N SER A 30 -6.71 7.25 -11.30
CA SER A 30 -5.70 7.46 -12.34
C SER A 30 -6.03 6.67 -13.61
N LEU A 31 -5.32 6.98 -14.70
CA LEU A 31 -5.44 6.23 -15.95
C LEU A 31 -5.06 4.75 -15.73
N PRO A 32 -5.73 3.80 -16.42
CA PRO A 32 -5.38 2.39 -16.34
C PRO A 32 -3.90 2.12 -16.67
N ARG A 33 -3.32 1.15 -15.96
CA ARG A 33 -1.99 0.59 -16.22
C ARG A 33 -2.14 -0.91 -16.39
N LEU A 34 -2.30 -1.37 -17.64
CA LEU A 34 -2.65 -2.76 -17.96
C LEU A 34 -1.55 -3.47 -18.76
N ASN A 35 -0.40 -2.82 -18.93
CA ASN A 35 0.68 -3.26 -19.82
C ASN A 35 0.20 -3.66 -21.22
N THR A 36 -0.65 -2.84 -21.82
CA THR A 36 -1.08 -2.98 -23.22
C THR A 36 -0.59 -1.81 -24.06
N ALA A 37 -0.67 -1.91 -25.39
CA ALA A 37 -0.29 -0.80 -26.27
C ALA A 37 -1.11 0.49 -26.03
N VAL A 38 -2.36 0.35 -25.57
CA VAL A 38 -3.25 1.48 -25.25
C VAL A 38 -3.00 1.99 -23.82
N TRP A 39 -2.74 1.08 -22.87
CA TRP A 39 -2.53 1.37 -21.46
C TRP A 39 -1.19 0.82 -20.99
N PRO A 40 -0.07 1.50 -21.30
CA PRO A 40 1.25 0.98 -21.05
C PRO A 40 1.62 0.99 -19.57
N GLY A 41 2.57 0.12 -19.21
CA GLY A 41 3.16 0.06 -17.89
C GLY A 41 2.31 -0.63 -16.83
N TYR A 42 2.88 -0.65 -15.63
CA TYR A 42 2.35 -1.35 -14.46
C TYR A 42 2.24 -0.44 -13.24
N ASN A 43 1.54 -0.95 -12.23
CA ASN A 43 1.52 -0.42 -10.88
C ASN A 43 2.31 -1.35 -9.93
N SER A 44 2.47 -0.93 -8.68
CA SER A 44 2.93 -1.77 -7.58
C SER A 44 1.86 -1.72 -6.48
N SER A 45 1.74 -2.82 -5.73
CA SER A 45 0.88 -2.90 -4.55
C SER A 45 1.70 -3.38 -3.37
N VAL A 46 1.36 -2.89 -2.18
CA VAL A 46 1.96 -3.34 -0.92
C VAL A 46 0.84 -3.87 -0.04
N PHE A 47 1.00 -5.09 0.44
CA PHE A 47 0.06 -5.73 1.36
C PHE A 47 0.67 -5.70 2.76
N ILE A 48 -0.02 -5.08 3.73
CA ILE A 48 0.52 -4.79 5.06
C ILE A 48 -0.27 -5.58 6.10
N GLN A 49 0.43 -6.20 7.04
CA GLN A 49 -0.12 -6.98 8.14
C GLN A 49 0.25 -6.32 9.48
N GLU A 50 -0.36 -5.17 9.76
CA GLU A 50 -0.11 -4.43 11.01
C GLU A 50 -1.30 -4.59 11.98
N SER A 51 -0.98 -4.94 13.23
CA SER A 51 -1.95 -5.13 14.31
C SER A 51 -2.12 -3.89 15.18
N ASP A 52 -1.11 -3.02 15.23
CA ASP A 52 -1.16 -1.77 15.97
C ASP A 52 -1.99 -0.72 15.22
N LYS A 53 -3.20 -0.49 15.73
CA LYS A 53 -4.14 0.49 15.18
C LYS A 53 -3.60 1.92 15.18
N ASN A 54 -2.67 2.25 16.07
CA ASN A 54 -2.04 3.58 16.09
C ASN A 54 -1.11 3.74 14.89
N LYS A 55 -0.28 2.73 14.59
CA LYS A 55 0.58 2.71 13.40
C LYS A 55 -0.23 2.78 12.11
N VAL A 56 -1.32 2.02 12.02
CA VAL A 56 -2.24 2.07 10.88
C VAL A 56 -2.84 3.47 10.72
N SER A 57 -3.28 4.09 11.80
CA SER A 57 -3.86 5.45 11.77
C SER A 57 -2.82 6.50 11.36
N SER A 58 -1.60 6.40 11.90
CA SER A 58 -0.47 7.28 11.57
C SER A 58 -0.11 7.19 10.08
N LEU A 59 0.03 5.97 9.55
CA LEU A 59 0.29 5.74 8.13
C LEU A 59 -0.79 6.36 7.23
N ILE A 60 -2.08 6.22 7.60
CA ILE A 60 -3.20 6.81 6.85
C ILE A 60 -3.10 8.34 6.84
N GLU A 61 -2.79 8.96 7.97
CA GLU A 61 -2.61 10.42 8.07
C GLU A 61 -1.42 10.91 7.24
N THR A 62 -0.29 10.20 7.31
CA THR A 62 0.91 10.50 6.53
C THR A 62 0.64 10.41 5.02
N ILE A 63 -0.01 9.34 4.55
CA ILE A 63 -0.38 9.18 3.13
C ILE A 63 -1.38 10.27 2.70
N ASN A 64 -2.36 10.61 3.54
CA ASN A 64 -3.29 11.70 3.23
C ASN A 64 -2.59 13.04 3.08
N ARG A 65 -1.61 13.34 3.92
CA ARG A 65 -0.77 14.54 3.82
C ARG A 65 0.00 14.57 2.49
N MET A 66 0.61 13.45 2.09
CA MET A 66 1.34 13.36 0.82
C MET A 66 0.43 13.49 -0.39
N ASN A 67 -0.76 12.88 -0.36
CA ASN A 67 -1.74 12.97 -1.42
C ASN A 67 -2.23 14.41 -1.64
N ARG A 68 -2.25 15.26 -0.60
CA ARG A 68 -2.57 16.70 -0.73
C ARG A 68 -1.49 17.49 -1.46
N SER A 69 -0.23 17.05 -1.39
CA SER A 69 0.90 17.65 -2.10
C SER A 69 1.14 17.09 -3.51
N ALA A 70 0.38 16.08 -3.95
CA ALA A 70 0.55 15.45 -5.26
C ALA A 70 0.21 16.42 -6.41
N PHE A 71 1.05 16.47 -7.44
CA PHE A 71 0.88 17.39 -8.57
C PHE A 71 -0.21 16.90 -9.53
N ASN A 72 -0.37 15.59 -9.65
CA ASN A 72 -1.42 14.96 -10.45
C ASN A 72 -1.99 13.71 -9.76
N ASN A 73 -3.12 13.22 -10.24
CA ASN A 73 -3.78 12.06 -9.61
C ASN A 73 -2.99 10.75 -9.77
N GLY A 74 -2.09 10.66 -10.76
CA GLY A 74 -1.22 9.49 -10.97
C GLY A 74 -0.10 9.36 -9.94
N GLU A 75 0.12 10.40 -9.13
CA GLU A 75 1.08 10.43 -8.01
C GLU A 75 0.43 10.06 -6.67
N ARG A 76 -0.90 9.95 -6.62
CA ARG A 76 -1.62 9.63 -5.39
C ARG A 76 -1.49 8.15 -5.04
N ILE A 77 -1.31 7.89 -3.75
CA ILE A 77 -1.34 6.56 -3.17
C ILE A 77 -2.78 6.26 -2.75
N ALA A 78 -3.34 5.17 -3.26
CA ALA A 78 -4.61 4.64 -2.78
C ALA A 78 -4.32 3.60 -1.69
N LEU A 79 -4.84 3.84 -0.49
CA LEU A 79 -4.75 2.93 0.65
C LEU A 79 -6.16 2.57 1.11
N PHE A 80 -6.38 1.28 1.34
CA PHE A 80 -7.58 0.76 1.97
C PHE A 80 -7.13 -0.11 3.14
N SER A 81 -7.81 0.03 4.28
CA SER A 81 -7.56 -0.75 5.48
C SER A 81 -8.85 -1.38 5.96
N TRP A 82 -8.76 -2.60 6.48
CA TRP A 82 -9.88 -3.35 7.03
C TRP A 82 -9.39 -4.17 8.22
N ASP A 83 -10.23 -4.31 9.24
CA ASP A 83 -9.95 -5.20 10.36
C ASP A 83 -9.98 -6.67 9.87
N ILE A 84 -8.93 -7.43 10.15
CA ILE A 84 -8.88 -8.87 9.89
C ILE A 84 -8.96 -9.61 11.23
N LEU A 85 -9.89 -10.55 11.33
CA LEU A 85 -9.90 -11.52 12.42
C LEU A 85 -8.88 -12.62 12.10
N ALA A 86 -7.71 -12.56 12.74
CA ALA A 86 -6.70 -13.59 12.60
C ALA A 86 -6.88 -14.65 13.71
N CYS A 87 -6.83 -15.91 13.33
CA CYS A 87 -6.60 -17.03 14.25
C CYS A 87 -5.22 -17.59 13.93
N THR A 88 -4.24 -17.28 14.77
CA THR A 88 -2.94 -17.95 14.72
C THR A 88 -2.99 -19.06 15.76
N GLU A 89 -3.33 -20.29 15.34
CA GLU A 89 -2.99 -21.44 16.17
C GLU A 89 -1.46 -21.52 16.22
N SER A 90 -0.89 -21.09 17.35
CA SER A 90 0.48 -21.43 17.68
C SER A 90 0.53 -22.94 17.86
N GLU A 91 1.05 -23.67 16.88
CA GLU A 91 1.63 -24.98 17.18
C GLU A 91 2.76 -24.71 18.18
N ASN A 92 2.44 -24.82 19.47
CA ASN A 92 3.42 -25.01 20.53
C ASN A 92 4.09 -26.38 20.29
N GLY A 93 4.95 -26.43 19.28
CA GLY A 93 5.83 -27.54 18.97
C GLY A 93 7.01 -27.52 19.94
N LYS A 94 6.81 -28.25 21.04
CA LYS A 94 7.79 -28.90 21.94
C LYS A 94 9.26 -28.53 21.82
#